data_AF-A0A6P2DL58-F1
#
_entry.id   AF-A0A6P2DL58-F1
#
_cell.length_a   1.000
_cell.length_b   1.000
_cell.length_c   1.000
_cell.angle_alpha   90.00
_cell.angle_beta   90.00
_cell.angle_gamma   90.00
#
_symmetry.space_group_name_H-M   'P 1'
#
loop_
_entity.id
_entity.type
_entity.pdbx_description
1 polymer ?
#
loop_
_entity_poly.entity_id
_entity_poly.type
_entity_poly.pdbx_seq_one_letter_code
_entity_poly.pdbx_strand_id
1 'polypeptide(L)'
;MPLKSLTETELTVLRACLVLEREIERRPKPDEDDYWAVEDDAEEREYGPRYHPAAWFNDGRPLSPRRRVRFLRAIRRLEVRELVTCTAGEGGRLAWLKLTAAGLKSLGKSKAG
;
A
#
# COMPACT_ATOMS: atom_id res chain seq x y z
N MET A 1 -13.91 -18.59 8.89
CA MET A 1 -13.14 -18.24 10.11
C MET A 1 -13.45 -16.80 10.48
N PRO A 2 -13.72 -16.46 11.75
CA PRO A 2 -13.93 -15.07 12.15
C PRO A 2 -12.65 -14.27 11.87
N LEU A 3 -12.78 -13.14 11.16
CA LEU A 3 -11.69 -12.20 10.94
C LEU A 3 -11.21 -11.70 12.31
N LYS A 4 -10.05 -12.19 12.79
CA LYS A 4 -9.38 -11.58 13.94
C LYS A 4 -9.26 -10.06 13.71
N SER A 5 -9.42 -9.29 14.79
CA SER A 5 -9.21 -7.84 14.76
C SER A 5 -7.85 -7.52 14.13
N LEU A 6 -7.80 -6.44 13.35
CA LEU A 6 -6.57 -5.97 12.73
C LEU A 6 -5.60 -5.51 13.81
N THR A 7 -4.32 -5.85 13.65
CA THR A 7 -3.26 -5.33 14.52
C THR A 7 -2.96 -3.86 14.20
N GLU A 8 -2.33 -3.14 15.13
CA GLU A 8 -1.93 -1.75 14.89
C GLU A 8 -1.02 -1.60 13.66
N THR A 9 -0.08 -2.52 13.45
CA THR A 9 0.79 -2.50 12.25
C THR A 9 0.00 -2.70 10.96
N GLU A 10 -0.99 -3.58 10.96
CA GLU A 10 -1.86 -3.81 9.79
C GLU A 10 -2.71 -2.57 9.50
N LEU A 11 -3.26 -1.93 10.53
CA LEU A 11 -3.97 -0.66 10.39
C LEU A 11 -3.06 0.45 9.85
N THR A 12 -1.81 0.53 10.31
CA THR A 12 -0.83 1.49 9.78
C THR A 12 -0.56 1.27 8.29
N VAL A 13 -0.40 0.02 7.84
CA VAL A 13 -0.21 -0.31 6.43
C VAL A 13 -1.43 0.11 5.60
N LEU A 14 -2.64 -0.27 6.03
CA LEU A 14 -3.87 0.06 5.31
C LEU A 14 -4.11 1.58 5.23
N ARG A 15 -3.84 2.30 6.31
CA ARG A 15 -3.96 3.77 6.35
C ARG A 15 -2.94 4.45 5.43
N ALA A 16 -1.68 4.01 5.45
CA ALA A 16 -0.65 4.56 4.57
C ALA A 16 -1.00 4.32 3.10
N CYS A 17 -1.42 3.11 2.75
CA CYS A 17 -1.88 2.76 1.40
C CYS A 17 -3.06 3.65 0.96
N LEU A 18 -4.07 3.83 1.81
CA LEU A 18 -5.20 4.73 1.51
C LEU A 18 -4.79 6.18 1.28
N VAL A 19 -3.85 6.71 2.06
CA VAL A 19 -3.35 8.08 1.89
C VAL A 19 -2.67 8.21 0.52
N LEU A 20 -1.76 7.30 0.20
CA LEU A 20 -0.99 7.32 -1.04
C LEU A 20 -1.87 7.10 -2.29
N GLU A 21 -2.86 6.20 -2.23
CA GLU A 21 -3.81 6.03 -3.33
C GLU A 21 -4.60 7.31 -3.60
N ARG A 22 -5.04 8.00 -2.54
CA ARG A 22 -5.74 9.28 -2.70
C ARG A 22 -4.83 10.37 -3.26
N GLU A 23 -3.54 10.34 -2.93
CA GLU A 23 -2.56 11.26 -3.52
C GLU A 23 -2.37 10.99 -5.02
N ILE A 24 -2.31 9.72 -5.44
CA ILE A 24 -2.27 9.33 -6.86
C ILE A 24 -3.55 9.76 -7.57
N GLU A 25 -4.73 9.49 -7.00
CA GLU A 25 -6.02 9.87 -7.57
C GLU A 25 -6.13 11.38 -7.80
N ARG A 26 -5.63 12.19 -6.85
CA ARG A 26 -5.66 13.65 -6.90
C ARG A 26 -4.56 14.26 -7.76
N ARG A 27 -3.53 13.48 -8.10
CA ARG A 27 -2.41 13.95 -8.91
C ARG A 27 -2.93 14.31 -10.31
N PRO A 28 -2.61 15.51 -10.84
CA PRO A 28 -2.85 15.83 -12.23
C PRO A 28 -2.21 14.78 -13.13
N LYS A 29 -2.84 14.49 -14.26
CA LYS A 29 -2.21 13.65 -15.27
C LYS A 29 -0.91 14.32 -15.76
N PRO A 30 0.15 13.53 -16.01
CA PRO A 30 1.39 14.04 -16.60
C PRO A 30 1.14 14.55 -18.03
N ASP A 31 2.13 15.29 -18.54
CA ASP A 31 2.17 15.69 -19.95
C ASP A 31 2.31 14.45 -20.84
N GLU A 32 1.58 14.40 -21.95
CA GLU A 32 1.57 13.25 -22.86
C GLU A 32 2.92 13.08 -23.58
N ASP A 33 3.72 14.14 -23.67
CA ASP A 33 5.05 14.11 -24.27
C ASP A 33 6.11 13.46 -23.35
N ASP A 34 5.84 13.30 -22.04
CA ASP A 34 6.71 12.58 -21.10
C ASP A 34 6.26 11.13 -20.94
N TYR A 35 6.72 10.28 -21.85
CA TYR A 35 6.42 8.85 -21.87
C TYR A 35 6.64 8.17 -20.50
N TRP A 36 7.74 8.48 -19.80
CA TRP A 36 8.05 7.82 -18.53
C TRP A 36 7.10 8.26 -17.42
N ALA A 37 6.75 9.55 -17.38
CA ALA A 37 5.77 10.03 -16.43
C ALA A 37 4.37 9.44 -16.69
N VAL A 38 3.99 9.29 -17.96
CA VAL A 38 2.72 8.66 -18.36
C VAL A 38 2.67 7.19 -17.94
N GLU A 39 3.72 6.42 -18.22
CA GLU A 39 3.80 5.00 -17.82
C GLU A 39 3.80 4.85 -16.29
N ASP A 40 4.58 5.64 -15.56
CA ASP A 40 4.61 5.60 -14.10
C ASP A 40 3.24 5.96 -13.49
N ASP A 41 2.53 6.98 -14.01
CA ASP A 41 1.17 7.32 -13.55
C ASP A 41 0.16 6.22 -13.89
N ALA A 42 0.27 5.60 -15.07
CA ALA A 42 -0.58 4.48 -15.47
C ALA A 42 -0.38 3.26 -14.55
N GLU A 43 0.88 2.88 -14.27
CA GLU A 43 1.21 1.82 -13.33
C GLU A 43 0.69 2.10 -11.92
N GLU A 44 0.88 3.32 -11.41
CA GLU A 44 0.42 3.69 -10.07
C GLU A 44 -1.11 3.67 -9.95
N ARG A 45 -1.84 4.04 -11.02
CA ARG A 45 -3.31 3.94 -11.04
C ARG A 45 -3.79 2.49 -11.16
N GLU A 46 -3.11 1.67 -11.95
CA GLU A 46 -3.47 0.26 -12.15
C GLU A 46 -3.14 -0.60 -10.92
N TYR A 47 -1.89 -0.54 -10.45
CA TYR A 47 -1.36 -1.43 -9.41
C TYR A 47 -1.32 -0.82 -8.02
N GLY A 48 -1.63 0.47 -7.89
CA GLY A 48 -1.55 1.21 -6.62
C GLY A 48 -0.16 1.78 -6.37
N PRO A 49 0.07 2.40 -5.21
CA PRO A 49 1.34 3.06 -4.89
C PRO A 49 2.52 2.07 -4.86
N ARG A 50 3.67 2.51 -5.37
CA ARG A 50 4.93 1.77 -5.25
C ARG A 50 5.32 1.60 -3.77
N TYR A 51 5.66 0.38 -3.39
CA TYR A 51 6.00 0.02 -2.02
C TYR A 51 7.40 0.51 -1.66
N HIS A 52 7.46 1.61 -0.93
CA HIS A 52 8.70 2.18 -0.43
C HIS A 52 8.67 2.33 1.09
N PRO A 53 9.04 1.29 1.87
CA PRO A 53 8.74 1.22 3.30
C PRO A 53 9.30 2.39 4.11
N ALA A 54 10.48 2.89 3.76
CA ALA A 54 11.08 4.04 4.43
C ALA A 54 10.25 5.32 4.24
N ALA A 55 9.73 5.54 3.03
CA ALA A 55 8.85 6.68 2.74
C ALA A 55 7.49 6.52 3.42
N TRP A 56 6.94 5.30 3.44
CA TRP A 56 5.61 5.04 3.98
C TRP A 56 5.52 5.10 5.51
N PHE A 57 6.57 4.67 6.21
CA PHE A 57 6.48 4.40 7.66
C PHE A 57 7.56 5.07 8.51
N ASN A 58 8.40 5.91 7.91
CA ASN A 58 9.54 6.53 8.60
C ASN A 58 10.02 7.83 7.95
N ASP A 59 9.14 8.55 7.24
CA ASP A 59 9.41 9.86 6.63
C ASP A 59 10.68 9.88 5.76
N GLY A 60 10.87 8.82 4.97
CA GLY A 60 12.03 8.65 4.09
C GLY A 60 13.30 8.18 4.79
N ARG A 61 13.35 8.16 6.13
CA ARG A 61 14.52 7.70 6.88
C ARG A 61 14.65 6.17 6.82
N PRO A 62 15.86 5.61 6.77
CA PRO A 62 16.06 4.16 6.76
C PRO A 62 15.36 3.46 7.93
N LEU A 63 14.57 2.43 7.63
CA LEU A 63 13.97 1.55 8.63
C LEU A 63 14.98 0.49 9.07
N SER A 64 15.00 0.19 10.37
CA SER A 64 15.74 -0.96 10.87
C SER A 64 15.23 -2.27 10.24
N PRO A 65 16.08 -3.29 10.06
CA PRO A 65 15.67 -4.56 9.46
C PRO A 65 14.47 -5.20 10.17
N ARG A 66 14.43 -5.12 11.51
CA ARG A 66 13.32 -5.62 12.33
C ARG A 66 11.98 -4.94 11.97
N ARG A 67 11.97 -3.62 11.77
CA ARG A 67 10.75 -2.89 11.38
C ARG A 67 10.34 -3.23 9.94
N ARG A 68 11.30 -3.34 9.00
CA ARG A 68 11.01 -3.75 7.61
C ARG A 68 10.32 -5.12 7.56
N VAL A 69 10.86 -6.11 8.27
CA VAL A 69 10.26 -7.45 8.35
C VAL A 69 8.87 -7.42 8.99
N ARG A 70 8.68 -6.58 10.02
CA ARG A 70 7.36 -6.43 10.66
C ARG A 70 6.30 -5.92 9.68
N PHE A 71 6.60 -4.89 8.90
CA PHE A 71 5.68 -4.36 7.89
C PHE A 71 5.43 -5.37 6.76
N LEU A 72 6.47 -6.05 6.26
CA LEU A 72 6.30 -7.09 5.24
C LEU A 72 5.39 -8.23 5.72
N ARG A 73 5.56 -8.69 6.96
CA ARG A 73 4.67 -9.71 7.55
C ARG A 73 3.24 -9.23 7.67
N ALA A 74 3.03 -7.96 8.05
CA ALA A 74 1.70 -7.38 8.10
C ALA A 74 1.06 -7.32 6.71
N ILE A 75 1.80 -6.88 5.68
CA ILE A 75 1.34 -6.85 4.28
C ILE A 75 0.93 -8.25 3.81
N ARG A 76 1.78 -9.27 4.00
CA ARG A 76 1.45 -10.65 3.62
C ARG A 76 0.19 -11.17 4.33
N ARG A 77 -0.02 -10.82 5.60
CA ARG A 77 -1.26 -11.18 6.31
C ARG A 77 -2.48 -10.44 5.76
N LEU A 78 -2.34 -9.17 5.37
CA LEU A 78 -3.41 -8.41 4.74
C LEU A 78 -3.77 -8.97 3.35
N GLU A 79 -2.76 -9.37 2.57
CA GLU A 79 -2.91 -9.99 1.26
C GLU A 79 -3.65 -11.34 1.37
N VAL A 80 -3.25 -12.21 2.29
CA VAL A 80 -3.96 -13.48 2.57
C VAL A 80 -5.41 -13.26 3.02
N ARG A 81 -5.70 -12.10 3.62
CA ARG A 81 -7.05 -11.69 4.03
C ARG A 81 -7.80 -10.92 2.93
N GLU A 82 -7.22 -10.80 1.75
CA GLU A 82 -7.78 -10.08 0.58
C GLU A 82 -8.12 -8.61 0.88
N LEU A 83 -7.42 -8.00 1.85
CA LEU A 83 -7.59 -6.59 2.21
C LEU A 83 -6.70 -5.66 1.36
N VAL A 84 -5.66 -6.24 0.76
CA VAL A 84 -4.77 -5.58 -0.19
C VAL A 84 -4.42 -6.56 -1.32
N THR A 85 -4.12 -6.03 -2.49
CA THR A 85 -3.53 -6.76 -3.60
C THR A 85 -2.06 -6.34 -3.71
N CYS A 86 -1.16 -7.30 -3.85
CA CYS A 86 0.26 -7.04 -4.01
C CYS A 86 0.68 -7.40 -5.43
N THR A 87 1.43 -6.52 -6.09
CA THR A 87 2.07 -6.82 -7.37
C THR A 87 3.57 -6.92 -7.15
N ALA A 88 4.17 -8.00 -7.65
CA ALA A 88 5.60 -8.20 -7.60
C ALA A 88 6.27 -7.55 -8.81
N GLY A 89 7.42 -6.92 -8.60
CA GLY A 89 8.28 -6.42 -9.68
C GLY A 89 9.33 -7.44 -10.09
N GLU A 90 10.30 -6.98 -10.88
CA GLU A 90 11.42 -7.80 -11.31
C GLU A 90 12.18 -8.40 -10.10
N GLY A 91 12.50 -9.70 -10.19
CA GLY A 91 13.13 -10.45 -9.10
C GLY A 91 12.17 -10.87 -7.96
N GLY A 92 10.84 -10.78 -8.17
CA GLY A 92 9.82 -11.33 -7.27
C GLY A 92 9.62 -10.55 -5.97
N ARG A 93 10.16 -9.33 -5.89
CA ARG A 93 10.01 -8.45 -4.73
C ARG A 93 8.69 -7.71 -4.80
N LEU A 94 8.09 -7.45 -3.64
CA LEU A 94 6.91 -6.57 -3.53
C LEU A 94 7.25 -5.20 -4.11
N ALA A 95 6.54 -4.80 -5.15
CA ALA A 95 6.76 -3.55 -5.86
C ALA A 95 5.56 -2.60 -5.74
N TRP A 96 4.32 -3.11 -5.80
CA TRP A 96 3.11 -2.30 -5.61
C TRP A 96 2.16 -2.93 -4.59
N LEU A 97 1.38 -2.08 -3.95
CA LEU A 97 0.39 -2.47 -2.96
C LEU A 97 -0.88 -1.64 -3.14
N LYS A 98 -1.99 -2.30 -3.49
CA LYS A 98 -3.31 -1.68 -3.70
C LYS A 98 -4.30 -2.10 -2.63
N LEU A 99 -5.13 -1.18 -2.16
CA LEU A 99 -6.23 -1.42 -1.24
C LEU A 99 -7.40 -2.06 -1.98
N THR A 100 -7.97 -3.12 -1.40
CA THR A 100 -9.22 -3.69 -1.95
C THR A 100 -10.43 -2.98 -1.34
N ALA A 101 -11.60 -3.18 -1.94
CA ALA A 101 -12.87 -2.73 -1.36
C ALA A 101 -13.10 -3.29 0.06
N ALA A 102 -12.61 -4.51 0.35
CA ALA A 102 -12.66 -5.10 1.69
C ALA A 102 -11.69 -4.40 2.65
N GLY A 103 -10.48 -4.09 2.20
CA GLY A 103 -9.52 -3.27 2.94
C GLY A 103 -10.09 -1.92 3.34
N LEU A 104 -10.70 -1.21 2.38
CA LEU A 104 -11.35 0.08 2.63
C LEU A 104 -12.49 -0.01 3.67
N LYS A 105 -13.37 -1.01 3.53
CA LYS A 105 -14.46 -1.24 4.51
C LYS A 105 -13.92 -1.55 5.90
N SER A 106 -12.79 -2.25 6.01
CA SER A 106 -12.19 -2.60 7.30
C SER A 106 -11.68 -1.36 8.06
N LEU A 107 -11.21 -0.33 7.36
CA LEU A 107 -10.82 0.94 7.96
C LEU A 107 -12.01 1.73 8.52
N GLY A 108 -13.17 1.69 7.85
CA GLY A 108 -14.38 2.36 8.30
C GLY A 108 -14.97 1.76 9.59
N LYS A 109 -14.86 0.43 9.76
CA LYS A 109 -15.35 -0.27 10.97
C LYS A 109 -14.48 -0.02 12.21
N SER A 110 -13.21 0.36 12.02
CA SER A 110 -12.27 0.57 13.13
C SER A 110 -12.51 1.87 13.93
N LYS A 111 -13.46 2.72 13.53
CA LYS A 111 -13.85 3.94 14.26
C LYS A 111 -15.00 3.76 15.26
N ALA A 112 -15.55 2.56 15.41
CA ALA A 112 -16.75 2.29 16.20
C ALA A 112 -16.52 1.38 17.43
N GLY A 113 -15.31 1.36 17.97
CA GLY A 113 -14.96 0.57 19.17
C GLY A 113 -14.22 1.42 20.19
#